data_AF-A0A1C5AI85-F1
#
_entry.id   AF-A0A1C5AI85-F1
#
_cell.length_a   1.000
_cell.length_b   1.000
_cell.length_c   1.000
_cell.angle_alpha   90.00
_cell.angle_beta   90.00
_cell.angle_gamma   90.00
#
_symmetry.space_group_name_H-M   'P 1'
#
loop_
_entity.id
_entity.type
_entity.pdbx_description
1 polymer ?
#
loop_
_entity_poly.entity_id
_entity_poly.type
_entity_poly.pdbx_seq_one_letter_code
_entity_poly.pdbx_strand_id
1 'polypeptide(L)'
;MTPAPLRRAVLLLTAALLGLLGSAAPAYAHGADAPDGTDYRTAVTGITPARPGLTVRAVEAGARLELVNHTGRDVEVIGYSGEPYLRVGPGGVYENSRSPATYLNRTLAGDTALPATADPAAAPQWRRIGDDRRVRWHDQRVLWRESGVPAPVAADPDREHRVRDWTVPLRDGVEPVELRGTLDWVPPPDPYPWWVAATLGALLVAAAGLLPAGTGAGSRALRGVGAVLALGGVAAVALVLGRELDAGAQGVGGVLLGLAAGQLWPLLTGLGALAAGGWALTRRPAADFVLALAGACLTLFVGVANLTVLSRAVAPVPWSGGTARVLLTGVLIAGVGAVGAGLLRLHAAARAAAPRTAADPART
;
A
#
# COMPACT_ATOMS: atom_id res chain seq x y z
N MET A 1 -17.32 24.02 -27.11
CA MET A 1 -17.70 24.71 -25.86
C MET A 1 -18.31 23.70 -24.91
N THR A 2 -17.63 23.31 -23.83
CA THR A 2 -18.23 22.45 -22.79
C THR A 2 -19.40 23.19 -22.14
N PRO A 3 -20.60 22.60 -22.03
CA PRO A 3 -21.73 23.29 -21.42
C PRO A 3 -21.37 23.66 -19.98
N ALA A 4 -21.64 24.92 -19.60
CA ALA A 4 -21.31 25.51 -18.31
C ALA A 4 -21.60 24.62 -17.08
N PRO A 5 -22.69 23.83 -16.99
CA PRO A 5 -22.93 22.94 -15.85
C PRO A 5 -21.97 21.75 -15.78
N LEU A 6 -21.50 21.21 -16.90
CA LEU A 6 -20.57 20.08 -16.92
C LEU A 6 -19.16 20.51 -16.49
N ARG A 7 -18.76 21.71 -16.93
CA ARG A 7 -17.51 22.35 -16.48
C ARG A 7 -17.55 22.63 -14.97
N ARG A 8 -18.70 23.04 -14.44
CA ARG A 8 -18.91 23.26 -13.00
C ARG A 8 -18.90 21.95 -12.21
N ALA A 9 -19.55 20.89 -12.69
CA ALA A 9 -19.55 19.59 -12.04
C ALA A 9 -18.14 18.97 -12.01
N VAL A 10 -17.40 19.04 -13.11
CA VAL A 10 -15.99 18.60 -13.15
C VAL A 10 -15.15 19.44 -12.21
N LEU A 11 -15.26 20.78 -12.24
CA LEU A 11 -14.52 21.66 -11.33
C LEU A 11 -14.86 21.41 -9.86
N LEU A 12 -16.13 21.15 -9.52
CA LEU A 12 -16.54 20.84 -8.15
C LEU A 12 -16.06 19.47 -7.71
N LEU A 13 -16.11 18.46 -8.57
CA LEU A 13 -15.58 17.13 -8.28
C LEU A 13 -14.05 17.20 -8.10
N THR A 14 -13.35 17.90 -8.99
CA THR A 14 -11.90 18.13 -8.91
C THR A 14 -11.53 18.95 -7.68
N ALA A 15 -12.28 20.00 -7.34
CA ALA A 15 -12.05 20.81 -6.14
C ALA A 15 -12.37 20.03 -4.86
N ALA A 16 -13.41 19.19 -4.85
CA ALA A 16 -13.70 18.30 -3.73
C ALA A 16 -12.59 17.25 -3.57
N LEU A 17 -12.15 16.63 -4.68
CA LEU A 17 -11.01 15.70 -4.69
C LEU A 17 -9.73 16.36 -4.19
N LEU A 18 -9.39 17.56 -4.69
CA LEU A 18 -8.23 18.33 -4.24
C LEU A 18 -8.36 18.77 -2.77
N GLY A 19 -9.56 19.10 -2.31
CA GLY A 19 -9.84 19.43 -0.92
C GLY A 19 -9.67 18.23 0.01
N LEU A 20 -10.21 17.07 -0.38
CA LEU A 20 -10.04 15.79 0.32
C LEU A 20 -8.58 15.33 0.35
N LEU A 21 -7.85 15.50 -0.76
CA LEU A 21 -6.41 15.22 -0.85
C LEU A 21 -5.57 16.21 -0.02
N GLY A 22 -6.02 17.46 0.10
CA GLY A 22 -5.34 18.51 0.88
C GLY A 22 -5.63 18.45 2.39
N SER A 23 -6.74 17.83 2.81
CA SER A 23 -7.14 17.72 4.23
C SER A 23 -6.98 16.33 4.83
N ALA A 24 -6.58 15.33 4.05
CA ALA A 24 -6.21 14.03 4.59
C ALA A 24 -4.89 14.16 5.34
N ALA A 25 -4.95 14.56 6.61
CA ALA A 25 -3.86 14.31 7.53
C ALA A 25 -3.52 12.81 7.45
N PRO A 26 -2.23 12.42 7.41
CA PRO A 26 -1.86 11.01 7.44
C PRO A 26 -2.59 10.35 8.61
N ALA A 27 -3.44 9.37 8.32
CA ALA A 27 -3.98 8.52 9.36
C ALA A 27 -2.79 7.75 9.91
N TYR A 28 -2.25 8.20 11.06
CA TYR A 28 -1.20 7.51 11.79
C TYR A 28 -1.77 6.20 12.36
N ALA A 29 -1.93 5.21 11.50
CA ALA A 29 -1.97 3.80 11.90
C ALA A 29 -0.53 3.36 12.19
N HIS A 30 -0.36 2.30 12.97
CA HIS A 30 0.93 1.72 13.41
C HIS A 30 1.84 1.16 12.28
N GLY A 31 1.78 1.73 11.07
CA GLY A 31 2.63 1.46 9.91
C GLY A 31 2.75 2.65 8.94
N ALA A 32 2.39 3.88 9.36
CA ALA A 32 2.33 5.07 8.50
C ALA A 32 3.68 5.50 7.87
N ASP A 33 4.80 5.01 8.42
CA ASP A 33 6.15 5.34 7.95
C ASP A 33 6.74 4.28 7.00
N ALA A 34 6.02 3.19 6.71
CA ALA A 34 6.46 2.21 5.72
C ALA A 34 6.20 2.74 4.30
N PRO A 35 7.21 2.75 3.40
CA PRO A 35 7.02 3.27 2.06
C PRO A 35 6.10 2.35 1.24
N ASP A 36 5.30 2.94 0.35
CA ASP A 36 4.46 2.20 -0.61
C ASP A 36 5.29 1.43 -1.68
N GLY A 37 6.62 1.49 -1.60
CA GLY A 37 7.58 0.75 -2.42
C GLY A 37 9.01 1.29 -2.25
N THR A 38 10.00 0.45 -2.51
CA THR A 38 11.43 0.80 -2.41
C THR A 38 12.24 0.15 -3.53
N ASP A 39 13.43 0.69 -3.80
CA ASP A 39 14.40 0.12 -4.74
C ASP A 39 15.52 -0.63 -4.01
N TYR A 40 15.40 -0.77 -2.69
CA TYR A 40 16.32 -1.53 -1.85
C TYR A 40 15.62 -2.74 -1.24
N ARG A 41 16.15 -3.93 -1.51
CA ARG A 41 15.69 -5.19 -0.92
C ARG A 41 16.52 -5.51 0.31
N THR A 42 15.86 -5.55 1.47
CA THR A 42 16.44 -6.04 2.71
C THR A 42 16.11 -7.52 2.89
N ALA A 43 17.11 -8.37 3.07
CA ALA A 43 16.92 -9.79 3.32
C ALA A 43 17.63 -10.24 4.60
N VAL A 44 16.96 -11.05 5.42
CA VAL A 44 17.58 -11.75 6.54
C VAL A 44 18.20 -13.04 6.01
N THR A 45 19.49 -13.26 6.24
CA THR A 45 20.20 -14.46 5.79
C THR A 45 20.39 -15.50 6.88
N GLY A 46 20.36 -15.10 8.16
CA GLY A 46 20.35 -16.05 9.26
C GLY A 46 20.67 -15.46 10.61
N ILE A 47 20.66 -16.33 11.62
CA ILE A 47 21.02 -16.05 13.00
C ILE A 47 22.21 -16.94 13.35
N THR A 48 23.32 -16.35 13.81
CA THR A 48 24.57 -17.07 14.07
C THR A 48 25.09 -16.82 15.48
N PRO A 49 25.36 -17.85 16.29
CA PRO A 49 24.94 -19.25 16.06
C PRO A 49 23.42 -19.38 16.01
N ALA A 50 22.92 -20.46 15.37
CA ALA A 50 21.49 -20.69 15.25
C ALA A 50 20.82 -20.80 16.63
N ARG A 51 19.63 -20.20 16.75
CA ARG A 51 18.83 -20.19 17.99
C ARG A 51 17.45 -20.79 17.74
N PRO A 52 17.21 -22.06 18.09
CA PRO A 52 15.91 -22.69 17.94
C PRO A 52 14.81 -21.90 18.67
N GLY A 53 13.71 -21.63 17.98
CA GLY A 53 12.60 -20.82 18.51
C GLY A 53 12.77 -19.31 18.35
N LEU A 54 13.91 -18.81 17.88
CA LEU A 54 14.07 -17.41 17.50
C LEU A 54 13.96 -17.27 15.98
N THR A 55 13.06 -16.41 15.52
CA THR A 55 12.91 -16.10 14.09
C THR A 55 12.95 -14.60 13.89
N VAL A 56 13.62 -14.17 12.82
CA VAL A 56 13.63 -12.78 12.40
C VAL A 56 13.43 -12.70 10.89
N ARG A 57 12.64 -11.75 10.43
CA ARG A 57 12.43 -11.48 9.01
C ARG A 57 12.29 -9.98 8.75
N ALA A 58 12.53 -9.58 7.51
CA ALA A 58 12.13 -8.28 7.00
C ALA A 58 10.62 -8.27 6.74
N VAL A 59 9.95 -7.17 7.05
CA VAL A 59 8.52 -6.91 6.80
C VAL A 59 8.34 -5.51 6.23
N GLU A 60 7.17 -5.20 5.68
CA GLU A 60 6.83 -3.88 5.14
C GLU A 60 7.83 -3.43 4.06
N ALA A 61 8.02 -4.27 3.04
CA ALA A 61 9.03 -4.10 1.98
C ALA A 61 10.47 -3.91 2.51
N GLY A 62 10.77 -4.38 3.72
CA GLY A 62 12.09 -4.23 4.36
C GLY A 62 12.24 -3.00 5.24
N ALA A 63 11.18 -2.21 5.43
CA ALA A 63 11.21 -1.04 6.30
C ALA A 63 11.39 -1.40 7.79
N ARG A 64 10.97 -2.59 8.20
CA ARG A 64 11.13 -3.09 9.58
C ARG A 64 11.68 -4.50 9.63
N LEU A 65 12.34 -4.80 10.74
CA LEU A 65 12.59 -6.17 11.16
C LEU A 65 11.48 -6.61 12.11
N GLU A 66 11.07 -7.87 11.99
CA GLU A 66 10.15 -8.53 12.90
C GLU A 66 10.87 -9.70 13.56
N LEU A 67 10.98 -9.66 14.89
CA LEU A 67 11.54 -10.73 15.71
C LEU A 67 10.42 -11.41 16.49
N VAL A 68 10.37 -12.74 16.43
CA VAL A 68 9.48 -13.59 17.24
C VAL A 68 10.34 -14.54 18.07
N ASN A 69 10.13 -14.55 19.38
CA ASN A 69 10.94 -15.31 20.33
C ASN A 69 10.13 -16.40 21.08
N HIS A 70 10.38 -17.65 20.74
CA HIS A 70 9.86 -18.85 21.40
C HIS A 70 10.95 -19.67 22.12
N THR A 71 12.13 -19.10 22.36
CA THR A 71 13.25 -19.79 23.06
C THR A 71 12.95 -20.11 24.53
N GLY A 72 11.94 -19.46 25.11
CA GLY A 72 11.61 -19.57 26.54
C GLY A 72 12.45 -18.67 27.44
N ARG A 73 13.35 -17.86 26.88
CA ARG A 73 14.22 -16.89 27.59
C ARG A 73 14.17 -15.52 26.93
N ASP A 74 14.67 -14.51 27.64
CA ASP A 74 14.79 -13.16 27.09
C ASP A 74 15.91 -13.08 26.07
N VAL A 75 15.60 -12.54 24.90
CA VAL A 75 16.55 -12.17 23.86
C VAL A 75 16.54 -10.66 23.72
N GLU A 76 17.72 -10.05 23.78
CA GLU A 76 17.90 -8.62 23.63
C GLU A 76 18.40 -8.27 22.23
N VAL A 77 17.88 -7.17 21.67
CA VAL A 77 18.44 -6.51 20.49
C VAL A 77 19.40 -5.44 20.98
N ILE A 78 20.61 -5.40 20.43
CA ILE A 78 21.63 -4.45 20.83
C ILE A 78 21.60 -3.21 19.92
N GLY A 79 21.60 -2.05 20.56
CA GLY A 79 21.59 -0.72 19.96
C GLY A 79 22.92 -0.32 19.34
N TYR A 80 22.96 0.89 18.79
CA TYR A 80 24.04 1.35 17.92
C TYR A 80 25.35 1.61 18.67
N SER A 81 25.30 1.81 19.98
CA SER A 81 26.46 2.03 20.85
C SER A 81 26.78 0.81 21.73
N GLY A 82 26.22 -0.36 21.41
CA GLY A 82 26.42 -1.59 22.17
C GLY A 82 25.50 -1.76 23.39
N GLU A 83 24.55 -0.86 23.59
CA GLU A 83 23.61 -0.87 24.71
C GLU A 83 22.41 -1.79 24.45
N PRO A 84 21.78 -2.39 25.47
CA PRO A 84 20.51 -3.10 25.30
C PRO A 84 19.43 -2.14 24.80
N TYR A 85 18.77 -2.47 23.69
CA TYR A 85 17.71 -1.66 23.08
C TYR A 85 16.33 -2.27 23.32
N LEU A 86 16.08 -3.46 22.77
CA LEU A 86 14.83 -4.19 22.96
C LEU A 86 15.09 -5.46 23.76
N ARG A 87 14.10 -5.92 24.52
CA ARG A 87 14.12 -7.22 25.20
C ARG A 87 12.80 -7.92 24.94
N VAL A 88 12.88 -9.13 24.39
CA VAL A 88 11.73 -9.92 23.95
C VAL A 88 11.80 -11.29 24.62
N GLY A 89 10.74 -11.70 25.31
CA GLY A 89 10.73 -13.01 25.96
C GLY A 89 9.38 -13.37 26.57
N PRO A 90 9.33 -14.36 27.48
CA PRO A 90 8.07 -14.84 28.07
C PRO A 90 7.24 -13.79 28.79
N GLY A 91 7.87 -12.74 29.32
CA GLY A 91 7.18 -11.61 29.99
C GLY A 91 6.59 -10.55 29.06
N GLY A 92 6.83 -10.68 27.74
CA GLY A 92 6.41 -9.72 26.72
C GLY A 92 7.58 -8.99 26.08
N VAL A 93 7.29 -7.81 25.53
CA VAL A 93 8.26 -6.94 24.87
C VAL A 93 8.53 -5.69 25.69
N TYR A 94 9.81 -5.35 25.83
CA TYR A 94 10.29 -4.17 26.52
C TYR A 94 11.25 -3.38 25.63
N GLU A 95 11.21 -2.06 25.75
CA GLU A 95 12.20 -1.15 25.17
C GLU A 95 12.97 -0.45 26.30
N ASN A 96 14.25 -0.18 26.07
CA ASN A 96 15.07 0.56 27.00
C ASN A 96 14.93 2.07 26.74
N SER A 97 14.31 2.81 27.65
CA SER A 97 14.17 4.27 27.50
C SER A 97 15.48 5.03 27.62
N ARG A 98 16.57 4.39 28.06
CA ARG A 98 17.93 4.96 28.05
C ARG A 98 18.68 4.72 26.73
N SER A 99 18.24 3.79 25.90
CA SER A 99 18.91 3.51 24.61
C SER A 99 18.60 4.60 23.59
N PRO A 100 19.62 5.22 22.94
CA PRO A 100 19.42 6.10 21.80
C PRO A 100 18.62 5.43 20.66
N ALA A 101 18.78 4.12 20.44
CA ALA A 101 18.06 3.38 19.41
C ALA A 101 16.53 3.45 19.57
N THR A 102 16.01 3.57 20.80
CA THR A 102 14.57 3.78 21.10
C THR A 102 13.98 5.03 20.46
N TYR A 103 14.81 6.05 20.23
CA TYR A 103 14.37 7.30 19.63
C TYR A 103 14.69 7.31 18.14
N LEU A 104 15.90 6.89 17.78
CA LEU A 104 16.39 6.82 16.41
C LEU A 104 15.60 5.86 15.51
N ASN A 105 14.86 4.91 16.08
CA ASN A 105 14.08 3.92 15.35
C ASN A 105 12.57 4.19 15.35
N ARG A 106 12.13 5.36 15.85
CA ARG A 106 10.70 5.71 15.84
C ARG A 106 10.18 5.97 14.44
N THR A 107 10.99 6.64 13.63
CA THR A 107 10.70 6.98 12.24
C THR A 107 11.68 6.26 11.33
N LEU A 108 11.28 6.01 10.09
CA LEU A 108 12.17 5.45 9.08
C LEU A 108 13.38 6.38 8.80
N ALA A 109 13.14 7.69 8.86
CA ALA A 109 14.16 8.71 8.66
C ALA A 109 15.17 8.80 9.82
N GLY A 110 14.80 8.33 11.02
CA GLY A 110 15.63 8.40 12.23
C GLY A 110 15.98 9.82 12.65
N ASP A 111 15.03 10.74 12.44
CA ASP A 111 15.13 12.19 12.66
C ASP A 111 14.58 12.64 14.02
N THR A 112 14.15 11.70 14.86
CA THR A 112 13.69 12.00 16.22
C THR A 112 14.83 12.53 17.08
N ALA A 113 14.63 13.72 17.66
CA ALA A 113 15.57 14.31 18.60
C ALA A 113 15.78 13.42 19.84
N LEU A 114 17.05 13.20 20.19
CA LEU A 114 17.45 12.43 21.37
C LEU A 114 17.23 13.27 22.64
N PRO A 115 16.47 12.77 23.64
CA PRO A 115 16.40 13.45 24.93
C PRO A 115 17.70 13.28 25.70
N ALA A 116 17.99 14.20 26.62
CA ALA A 116 19.18 14.12 27.48
C ALA A 116 19.22 12.86 28.38
N THR A 117 18.08 12.20 28.57
CA THR A 117 18.00 10.92 29.31
C THR A 117 18.44 9.71 28.49
N ALA A 118 18.57 9.84 27.17
CA ALA A 118 19.09 8.77 26.31
C ALA A 118 20.61 8.70 26.47
N ASP A 119 21.05 7.80 27.34
CA ASP A 119 22.44 7.57 27.70
C ASP A 119 22.76 6.08 27.51
N PRO A 120 23.54 5.70 26.48
CA PRO A 120 23.85 4.30 26.20
C PRO A 120 24.75 3.66 27.26
N ALA A 121 25.43 4.45 28.10
CA ALA A 121 26.28 3.94 29.18
C ALA A 121 25.50 3.72 30.50
N ALA A 122 24.29 4.27 30.62
CA ALA A 122 23.45 4.09 31.80
C ALA A 122 22.85 2.67 31.85
N ALA A 123 22.55 2.19 33.06
CA ALA A 123 21.81 0.95 33.24
C ALA A 123 20.44 1.03 32.52
N PRO A 124 19.99 -0.06 31.88
CA PRO A 124 18.77 -0.04 31.08
C PRO A 124 17.54 0.23 31.95
N GLN A 125 16.67 1.10 31.46
CA GLN A 125 15.37 1.37 32.07
C GLN A 125 14.29 0.79 31.17
N TRP A 126 13.84 -0.41 31.52
CA TRP A 126 12.88 -1.16 30.73
C TRP A 126 11.46 -0.61 30.87
N ARG A 127 10.87 -0.26 29.74
CA ARG A 127 9.44 0.04 29.60
C ARG A 127 8.77 -1.06 28.80
N ARG A 128 7.68 -1.61 29.32
CA ARG A 128 6.91 -2.63 28.60
C ARG A 128 6.10 -1.98 27.49
N ILE A 129 6.13 -2.59 26.29
CA ILE A 129 5.44 -2.09 25.09
C ILE A 129 4.52 -3.13 24.45
N GLY A 130 4.58 -4.39 24.86
CA GLY A 130 3.72 -5.45 24.35
C GLY A 130 3.65 -6.65 25.28
N ASP A 131 2.52 -7.37 25.24
CA ASP A 131 2.28 -8.63 25.95
C ASP A 131 2.74 -9.86 25.15
N ASP A 132 2.93 -9.71 23.84
CA ASP A 132 3.32 -10.78 22.94
C ASP A 132 4.85 -11.00 22.92
N ARG A 133 5.28 -12.10 22.28
CA ARG A 133 6.70 -12.45 22.17
C ARG A 133 7.30 -11.96 20.85
N ARG A 134 6.82 -10.81 20.40
CA ARG A 134 7.02 -10.32 19.05
C ARG A 134 7.22 -8.82 19.05
N VAL A 135 8.26 -8.38 18.36
CA VAL A 135 8.53 -6.96 18.19
C VAL A 135 8.84 -6.63 16.75
N ARG A 136 8.42 -5.44 16.33
CA ARG A 136 8.80 -4.84 15.05
C ARG A 136 9.49 -3.52 15.30
N TRP A 137 10.60 -3.28 14.61
CA TRP A 137 11.33 -2.02 14.73
C TRP A 137 11.98 -1.64 13.40
N HIS A 138 12.14 -0.35 13.18
CA HIS A 138 13.05 0.15 12.15
C HIS A 138 14.49 -0.06 12.61
N ASP A 139 15.39 -0.46 11.70
CA ASP A 139 16.81 -0.59 12.04
C ASP A 139 17.66 0.13 10.99
N GLN A 140 18.44 1.10 11.42
CA GLN A 140 19.22 1.93 10.52
C GLN A 140 20.33 1.14 9.81
N ARG A 141 20.77 0.02 10.38
CA ARG A 141 21.81 -0.84 9.79
C ARG A 141 21.32 -1.55 8.53
N VAL A 142 20.03 -1.85 8.46
CA VAL A 142 19.42 -2.64 7.38
C VAL A 142 18.81 -1.78 6.27
N LEU A 143 18.98 -0.46 6.35
CA LEU A 143 18.38 0.52 5.44
C LEU A 143 19.46 1.33 4.72
N TRP A 144 19.15 1.73 3.48
CA TRP A 144 19.86 2.81 2.81
C TRP A 144 19.27 4.15 3.27
N ARG A 145 20.11 5.05 3.79
CA ARG A 145 19.67 6.32 4.41
C ARG A 145 20.34 7.56 3.84
N GLU A 146 21.25 7.39 2.90
CA GLU A 146 21.89 8.53 2.25
C GLU A 146 20.97 9.10 1.16
N SER A 147 21.11 10.39 0.87
CA SER A 147 20.28 11.08 -0.13
C SER A 147 20.62 10.68 -1.57
N GLY A 148 21.85 10.23 -1.83
CA GLY A 148 22.29 9.71 -3.12
C GLY A 148 22.09 8.20 -3.26
N VAL A 149 22.30 7.67 -4.46
CA VAL A 149 22.44 6.22 -4.68
C VAL A 149 23.89 5.79 -4.43
N PRO A 150 24.16 4.54 -4.03
CA PRO A 150 25.52 4.03 -3.89
C PRO A 150 26.34 4.21 -5.17
N ALA A 151 27.64 4.49 -5.04
CA ALA A 151 28.49 4.74 -6.21
C ALA A 151 28.46 3.63 -7.29
N PRO A 152 28.44 2.32 -6.94
CA PRO A 152 28.28 1.26 -7.94
C PRO A 152 26.93 1.32 -8.67
N VAL A 153 25.87 1.70 -7.98
CA VAL A 153 24.53 1.88 -8.56
C VAL A 153 24.50 3.07 -9.50
N ALA A 154 25.15 4.18 -9.16
CA ALA A 154 25.25 5.34 -10.03
C ALA A 154 25.96 5.02 -11.36
N ALA A 155 26.92 4.08 -11.34
CA ALA A 155 27.68 3.67 -12.52
C ALA A 155 26.90 2.71 -13.43
N ASP A 156 26.02 1.88 -12.88
CA ASP A 156 25.26 0.86 -13.62
C ASP A 156 23.86 0.65 -13.01
N PRO A 157 22.93 1.62 -13.16
CA PRO A 157 21.66 1.64 -12.43
C PRO A 157 20.69 0.52 -12.81
N ASP A 158 20.89 -0.10 -13.98
CA ASP A 158 20.01 -1.11 -14.57
C ASP A 158 20.35 -2.55 -14.10
N ARG A 159 21.34 -2.70 -13.21
CA ARG A 159 21.70 -4.00 -12.62
C ARG A 159 21.47 -4.03 -11.12
N GLU A 160 21.21 -5.23 -10.59
CA GLU A 160 21.18 -5.45 -9.15
C GLU A 160 22.59 -5.28 -8.56
N HIS A 161 22.68 -4.60 -7.42
CA HIS A 161 23.94 -4.38 -6.70
C HIS A 161 23.81 -4.76 -5.24
N ARG A 162 24.77 -5.54 -4.72
CA ARG A 162 24.96 -5.67 -3.28
C ARG A 162 25.45 -4.35 -2.73
N VAL A 163 24.62 -3.68 -1.93
CA VAL A 163 24.97 -2.41 -1.27
C VAL A 163 25.79 -2.68 -0.01
N ARG A 164 25.33 -3.62 0.82
CA ARG A 164 26.04 -4.06 2.03
C ARG A 164 25.57 -5.41 2.53
N ASP A 165 26.46 -6.10 3.21
CA ASP A 165 26.09 -7.11 4.20
C ASP A 165 25.95 -6.39 5.56
N TRP A 166 24.89 -6.68 6.29
CA TRP A 166 24.60 -6.03 7.56
C TRP A 166 24.48 -7.06 8.69
N THR A 167 24.78 -6.58 9.90
CA THR A 167 24.64 -7.36 11.13
C THR A 167 23.93 -6.53 12.19
N VAL A 168 22.98 -7.14 12.88
CA VAL A 168 22.33 -6.63 14.09
C VAL A 168 22.72 -7.57 15.24
N PRO A 169 23.51 -7.11 16.22
CA PRO A 169 23.84 -7.94 17.36
C PRO A 169 22.61 -8.15 18.25
N LEU A 170 22.47 -9.39 18.67
CA LEU A 170 21.48 -9.89 19.61
C LEU A 170 22.23 -10.50 20.81
N ARG A 171 21.52 -10.66 21.92
CA ARG A 171 22.04 -11.32 23.11
C ARG A 171 21.00 -12.27 23.70
N ASP A 172 21.33 -13.55 23.83
CA ASP A 172 20.53 -14.53 24.57
C ASP A 172 21.18 -14.74 25.95
N GLY A 173 20.65 -14.05 26.97
CA GLY A 173 21.28 -13.99 28.29
C GLY A 173 22.66 -13.31 28.25
N VAL A 174 23.73 -14.11 28.31
CA VAL A 174 25.13 -13.63 28.18
C VAL A 174 25.77 -14.00 26.85
N GLU A 175 25.11 -14.83 26.04
CA GLU A 175 25.68 -15.33 24.79
C GLU A 175 25.43 -14.34 23.65
N PRO A 176 26.50 -13.87 22.96
CA PRO A 176 26.35 -13.03 21.79
C PRO A 176 25.77 -13.84 20.63
N VAL A 177 24.88 -13.21 19.88
CA VAL A 177 24.23 -13.77 18.68
C VAL A 177 24.20 -12.69 17.62
N GLU A 178 24.41 -13.05 16.36
CA GLU A 178 24.36 -12.13 15.23
C GLU A 178 23.15 -12.44 14.36
N LEU A 179 22.27 -11.46 14.17
CA LEU A 179 21.35 -11.45 13.06
C LEU A 179 22.06 -10.89 11.84
N ARG A 180 22.15 -11.68 10.76
CA ARG A 180 22.84 -11.30 9.52
C ARG A 180 21.85 -11.13 8.38
N GLY A 181 22.22 -10.29 7.42
CA GLY A 181 21.44 -10.09 6.22
C GLY A 181 22.13 -9.27 5.16
N THR A 182 21.40 -8.97 4.09
CA THR A 182 21.87 -8.23 2.94
C THR A 182 20.95 -7.06 2.64
N LEU A 183 21.53 -6.02 2.05
CA LEU A 183 20.81 -4.91 1.44
C LEU A 183 21.26 -4.84 -0.01
N ASP A 184 20.31 -5.04 -0.91
CA ASP A 184 20.55 -5.11 -2.35
C ASP A 184 19.77 -3.99 -3.05
N TRP A 185 20.42 -3.23 -3.92
CA TRP A 185 19.73 -2.37 -4.88
C TRP A 185 19.09 -3.26 -5.94
N VAL A 186 17.82 -3.03 -6.22
CA VAL A 186 17.07 -3.69 -7.28
C VAL A 186 16.65 -2.61 -8.28
N PRO A 187 17.03 -2.72 -9.57
CA PRO A 187 16.64 -1.74 -10.57
C PRO A 187 15.13 -1.54 -10.59
N PRO A 188 14.65 -0.28 -10.50
CA PRO A 188 13.24 0.00 -10.68
C PRO A 188 12.80 -0.41 -12.09
N PRO A 189 11.56 -0.89 -12.26
CA PRO A 189 11.02 -1.18 -13.59
C PRO A 189 10.86 0.11 -14.39
N ASP A 190 10.79 0.00 -15.72
CA ASP A 190 10.23 1.07 -16.54
C ASP A 190 8.70 1.19 -16.24
N PRO A 191 8.23 2.33 -15.69
CA PRO A 191 6.80 2.51 -15.42
C PRO A 191 5.98 2.78 -16.68
N TYR A 192 6.60 3.15 -17.80
CA TYR A 192 5.91 3.63 -19.01
C TYR A 192 4.93 2.60 -19.61
N PRO A 193 5.30 1.31 -19.83
CA PRO A 193 4.38 0.32 -20.36
C PRO A 193 3.15 0.09 -19.48
N TRP A 194 3.31 0.19 -18.16
CA TRP A 194 2.21 0.04 -17.21
C TRP A 194 1.23 1.21 -17.29
N TRP A 195 1.73 2.44 -17.42
CA TRP A 195 0.88 3.61 -17.63
C TRP A 195 0.15 3.56 -18.97
N VAL A 196 0.81 3.11 -20.05
CA VAL A 196 0.17 2.90 -21.35
C VAL A 196 -0.94 1.86 -21.24
N ALA A 197 -0.68 0.71 -20.62
CA ALA A 197 -1.68 -0.34 -20.41
C ALA A 197 -2.86 0.16 -19.57
N ALA A 198 -2.59 0.86 -18.45
CA ALA A 198 -3.61 1.43 -17.58
C ALA A 198 -4.49 2.44 -18.34
N THR A 199 -3.88 3.34 -19.11
CA THR A 199 -4.58 4.40 -19.84
C THR A 199 -5.43 3.83 -20.97
N LEU A 200 -4.84 2.99 -21.84
CA LEU A 200 -5.55 2.40 -22.97
C LEU A 200 -6.67 1.46 -22.48
N GLY A 201 -6.41 0.65 -21.45
CA GLY A 201 -7.42 -0.22 -20.85
C GLY A 201 -8.57 0.59 -20.24
N ALA A 202 -8.28 1.65 -19.48
CA ALA A 202 -9.31 2.51 -18.90
C ALA A 202 -10.15 3.21 -19.99
N LEU A 203 -9.52 3.71 -21.06
CA LEU A 203 -10.21 4.32 -22.20
C LEU A 203 -11.11 3.32 -22.92
N LEU A 204 -10.65 2.09 -23.12
CA LEU A 204 -11.45 1.02 -23.74
C LEU A 204 -12.70 0.70 -22.90
N VAL A 205 -12.53 0.55 -21.58
CA VAL A 205 -13.65 0.30 -20.67
C VAL A 205 -14.60 1.50 -20.63
N ALA A 206 -14.07 2.73 -20.58
CA ALA A 206 -14.86 3.94 -20.62
C ALA A 206 -15.69 4.07 -21.92
N ALA A 207 -15.10 3.73 -23.07
CA ALA A 207 -15.78 3.77 -24.37
C ALA A 207 -17.02 2.87 -24.43
N ALA A 208 -17.10 1.82 -23.61
CA ALA A 208 -18.31 1.00 -23.45
C ALA A 208 -19.52 1.83 -23.01
N GLY A 209 -19.30 2.95 -22.31
CA GLY A 209 -20.33 3.90 -21.92
C GLY A 209 -20.91 4.75 -23.07
N LEU A 210 -20.28 4.74 -24.26
CA LEU A 210 -20.82 5.40 -25.45
C LEU A 210 -21.95 4.57 -26.10
N LEU A 211 -22.08 3.29 -25.76
CA LEU A 211 -23.08 2.41 -26.36
C LEU A 211 -24.50 2.75 -25.84
N PRO A 212 -25.50 2.90 -26.73
CA PRO A 212 -26.82 3.39 -26.34
C PRO A 212 -27.53 2.51 -25.31
N ALA A 213 -28.07 3.15 -24.27
CA ALA A 213 -28.95 2.49 -23.30
C ALA A 213 -30.21 1.92 -23.99
N GLY A 214 -30.74 0.82 -23.47
CA GLY A 214 -31.92 0.14 -24.05
C GLY A 214 -31.62 -0.81 -25.22
N THR A 215 -30.39 -0.82 -25.74
CA THR A 215 -29.97 -1.78 -26.78
C THR A 215 -29.34 -3.05 -26.19
N GLY A 216 -29.37 -4.15 -26.94
CA GLY A 216 -28.66 -5.38 -26.56
C GLY A 216 -27.14 -5.17 -26.45
N ALA A 217 -26.56 -4.31 -27.29
CA ALA A 217 -25.15 -3.92 -27.22
C ALA A 217 -24.84 -3.14 -25.93
N GLY A 218 -25.63 -2.12 -25.60
CA GLY A 218 -25.48 -1.35 -24.36
C GLY A 218 -25.65 -2.20 -23.10
N SER A 219 -26.57 -3.18 -23.11
CA SER A 219 -26.69 -4.13 -21.99
C SER A 219 -25.47 -5.04 -21.86
N ARG A 220 -24.87 -5.51 -22.96
CA ARG A 220 -23.65 -6.32 -22.93
C ARG A 220 -22.45 -5.49 -22.46
N ALA A 221 -22.35 -4.26 -22.93
CA ALA A 221 -21.33 -3.30 -22.53
C ALA A 221 -21.35 -3.03 -21.03
N LEU A 222 -22.54 -2.76 -20.46
CA LEU A 222 -22.70 -2.55 -19.03
C LEU A 222 -22.27 -3.77 -18.20
N ARG A 223 -22.63 -4.97 -18.64
CA ARG A 223 -22.19 -6.22 -17.99
C ARG A 223 -20.68 -6.39 -18.07
N GLY A 224 -20.07 -6.04 -19.21
CA GLY A 224 -18.62 -6.02 -19.39
C GLY A 224 -17.94 -5.08 -18.40
N VAL A 225 -18.41 -3.83 -18.29
CA VAL A 225 -17.89 -2.85 -17.32
C VAL A 225 -18.07 -3.37 -15.89
N GLY A 226 -19.23 -3.93 -15.55
CA GLY A 226 -19.48 -4.53 -14.23
C GLY A 226 -18.54 -5.70 -13.92
N ALA A 227 -18.29 -6.58 -14.90
CA ALA A 227 -17.35 -7.69 -14.74
C ALA A 227 -15.91 -7.20 -14.55
N VAL A 228 -15.47 -6.21 -15.33
CA VAL A 228 -14.15 -5.58 -15.16
C VAL A 228 -14.03 -4.91 -13.80
N LEU A 229 -15.06 -4.19 -13.33
CA LEU A 229 -15.07 -3.59 -11.99
C LEU A 229 -14.99 -4.65 -10.89
N ALA A 230 -15.71 -5.76 -11.04
CA ALA A 230 -15.66 -6.86 -10.09
C ALA A 230 -14.27 -7.49 -10.01
N LEU A 231 -13.63 -7.74 -11.16
CA LEU A 231 -12.24 -8.22 -11.23
C LEU A 231 -11.25 -7.22 -10.62
N GLY A 232 -11.46 -5.92 -10.84
CA GLY A 232 -10.70 -4.86 -10.17
C GLY A 232 -10.88 -4.88 -8.65
N GLY A 233 -12.10 -5.14 -8.18
CA GLY A 233 -12.40 -5.36 -6.75
C GLY A 233 -11.65 -6.56 -6.17
N VAL A 234 -11.61 -7.70 -6.89
CA VAL A 234 -10.81 -8.87 -6.49
C VAL A 234 -9.32 -8.53 -6.44
N ALA A 235 -8.80 -7.84 -7.45
CA ALA A 235 -7.40 -7.43 -7.50
C ALA A 235 -7.03 -6.49 -6.35
N ALA A 236 -7.93 -5.56 -5.99
CA ALA A 236 -7.77 -4.69 -4.84
C ALA A 236 -7.74 -5.46 -3.51
N VAL A 237 -8.67 -6.40 -3.30
CA VAL A 237 -8.66 -7.26 -2.10
C VAL A 237 -7.38 -8.08 -2.04
N ALA A 238 -6.90 -8.60 -3.17
CA ALA A 238 -5.63 -9.31 -3.23
C ALA A 238 -4.47 -8.40 -2.80
N LEU A 239 -4.33 -7.20 -3.36
CA LEU A 239 -3.28 -6.25 -2.96
C LEU A 239 -3.33 -5.93 -1.46
N VAL A 240 -4.51 -5.66 -0.93
CA VAL A 240 -4.72 -5.37 0.49
C VAL A 240 -4.32 -6.54 1.38
N LEU A 241 -4.71 -7.77 1.02
CA LEU A 241 -4.27 -8.97 1.73
C LEU A 241 -2.76 -9.18 1.65
N GLY A 242 -2.17 -8.94 0.48
CA GLY A 242 -0.72 -9.03 0.29
C GLY A 242 0.02 -8.08 1.21
N ARG A 243 -0.48 -6.85 1.33
CA ARG A 243 0.12 -5.83 2.18
C ARG A 243 0.08 -6.19 3.65
N GLU A 244 -1.00 -6.80 4.13
CA GLU A 244 -1.08 -7.30 5.50
C GLU A 244 -0.15 -8.49 5.75
N LEU A 245 -0.03 -9.41 4.79
CA LEU A 245 0.90 -10.54 4.88
C LEU A 245 2.37 -10.07 4.90
N ASP A 246 2.72 -9.10 4.05
CA ASP A 246 4.05 -8.49 3.99
C ASP A 246 4.35 -7.67 5.24
N ALA A 247 3.38 -6.89 5.73
CA ALA A 247 3.45 -6.21 7.02
C ALA A 247 3.59 -7.22 8.17
N GLY A 248 3.24 -8.48 7.93
CA GLY A 248 3.61 -9.60 8.74
C GLY A 248 2.47 -10.28 9.47
N ALA A 249 1.22 -10.01 9.13
CA ALA A 249 0.09 -10.73 9.68
C ALA A 249 0.28 -12.26 9.55
N GLN A 250 0.01 -12.99 10.64
CA GLN A 250 0.08 -14.46 10.68
C GLN A 250 -1.27 -15.03 11.12
N GLY A 251 -1.67 -16.13 10.45
CA GLY A 251 -2.94 -16.78 10.69
C GLY A 251 -4.17 -15.92 10.33
N VAL A 252 -5.35 -16.51 10.41
CA VAL A 252 -6.60 -15.84 10.04
C VAL A 252 -6.89 -14.66 10.97
N GLY A 253 -6.72 -14.82 12.28
CA GLY A 253 -6.99 -13.76 13.26
C GLY A 253 -6.09 -12.54 13.09
N GLY A 254 -4.79 -12.74 12.87
CA GLY A 254 -3.84 -11.65 12.63
C GLY A 254 -4.15 -10.88 11.35
N VAL A 255 -4.51 -11.57 10.27
CA VAL A 255 -4.93 -10.95 9.02
C VAL A 255 -6.21 -10.14 9.21
N LEU A 256 -7.23 -10.69 9.87
CA LEU A 256 -8.49 -9.98 10.11
C LEU A 256 -8.31 -8.71 10.97
N LEU A 257 -7.47 -8.79 12.00
CA LEU A 257 -7.14 -7.63 12.84
C LEU A 257 -6.38 -6.56 12.04
N GLY A 258 -5.38 -6.96 11.25
CA GLY A 258 -4.62 -6.05 10.38
C GLY A 258 -5.50 -5.35 9.36
N LEU A 259 -6.39 -6.11 8.71
CA LEU A 259 -7.39 -5.56 7.79
C LEU A 259 -8.33 -4.56 8.46
N ALA A 260 -8.82 -4.87 9.67
CA ALA A 260 -9.73 -3.99 10.40
C ALA A 260 -9.05 -2.71 10.91
N ALA A 261 -7.79 -2.80 11.34
CA ALA A 261 -7.06 -1.69 11.94
C ALA A 261 -6.33 -0.80 10.92
N GLY A 262 -5.79 -1.39 9.85
CA GLY A 262 -4.91 -0.71 8.90
C GLY A 262 -5.44 -0.59 7.47
N GLN A 263 -6.34 -1.48 7.03
CA GLN A 263 -6.77 -1.56 5.62
C GLN A 263 -8.29 -1.48 5.43
N LEU A 264 -9.02 -0.95 6.41
CA LEU A 264 -10.48 -0.97 6.39
C LEU A 264 -11.04 -0.29 5.13
N TRP A 265 -10.55 0.90 4.78
CA TRP A 265 -11.04 1.64 3.62
C TRP A 265 -10.69 1.01 2.27
N PRO A 266 -9.42 0.61 2.01
CA PRO A 266 -9.08 -0.18 0.83
C PRO A 266 -9.91 -1.47 0.70
N LEU A 267 -10.09 -2.20 1.80
CA LEU A 267 -10.84 -3.46 1.81
C LEU A 267 -12.32 -3.23 1.48
N LEU A 268 -12.99 -2.31 2.17
CA LEU A 268 -14.39 -1.98 1.93
C LEU A 268 -14.61 -1.48 0.50
N THR A 269 -13.65 -0.73 -0.03
CA THR A 269 -13.69 -0.25 -1.41
C THR A 269 -13.57 -1.40 -2.41
N GLY A 270 -12.62 -2.33 -2.21
CA GLY A 270 -12.47 -3.50 -3.07
C GLY A 270 -13.70 -4.41 -3.05
N LEU A 271 -14.24 -4.68 -1.86
CA LEU A 271 -15.49 -5.44 -1.68
C LEU A 271 -16.70 -4.69 -2.27
N GLY A 272 -16.76 -3.37 -2.11
CA GLY A 272 -17.78 -2.51 -2.70
C GLY A 272 -17.75 -2.52 -4.22
N ALA A 273 -16.55 -2.49 -4.83
CA ALA A 273 -16.37 -2.62 -6.27
C ALA A 273 -16.80 -4.01 -6.79
N LEU A 274 -16.47 -5.07 -6.06
CA LEU A 274 -16.93 -6.43 -6.33
C LEU A 274 -18.47 -6.51 -6.32
N ALA A 275 -19.10 -6.00 -5.26
CA ALA A 275 -20.54 -5.99 -5.10
C ALA A 275 -21.23 -5.12 -6.16
N ALA A 276 -20.70 -3.92 -6.44
CA ALA A 276 -21.21 -3.01 -7.47
C ALA A 276 -21.12 -3.62 -8.88
N GLY A 277 -19.99 -4.27 -9.19
CA GLY A 277 -19.80 -4.99 -10.44
C GLY A 277 -20.78 -6.14 -10.61
N GLY A 278 -20.95 -6.97 -9.56
CA GLY A 278 -21.94 -8.05 -9.53
C GLY A 278 -23.39 -7.53 -9.65
N TRP A 279 -23.70 -6.42 -8.98
CA TRP A 279 -25.01 -5.78 -9.05
C TRP A 279 -25.34 -5.27 -10.46
N ALA A 280 -24.36 -4.70 -11.17
CA ALA A 280 -24.52 -4.27 -12.57
C ALA A 280 -24.86 -5.44 -13.52
N LEU A 281 -24.50 -6.69 -13.19
CA LEU A 281 -24.90 -7.88 -13.96
C LEU A 281 -26.41 -8.15 -13.88
N THR A 282 -27.08 -7.71 -12.81
CA THR A 282 -28.49 -8.00 -12.51
C THR A 282 -29.51 -6.99 -13.08
N ARG A 283 -29.06 -6.02 -13.90
CA ARG A 283 -29.90 -5.04 -14.63
C ARG A 283 -30.81 -4.15 -13.76
N ARG A 284 -30.28 -3.55 -12.71
CA ARG A 284 -31.05 -2.69 -11.79
C ARG A 284 -30.98 -1.20 -12.17
N PRO A 285 -32.03 -0.41 -11.86
CA PRO A 285 -32.00 1.05 -12.03
C PRO A 285 -30.87 1.65 -11.18
N ALA A 286 -30.23 2.72 -11.66
CA ALA A 286 -29.05 3.39 -11.05
C ALA A 286 -27.69 2.65 -11.13
N ALA A 287 -27.58 1.58 -11.93
CA ALA A 287 -26.31 0.90 -12.25
C ALA A 287 -25.17 1.86 -12.62
N ASP A 288 -25.47 2.88 -13.43
CA ASP A 288 -24.47 3.83 -13.93
C ASP A 288 -23.81 4.67 -12.82
N PHE A 289 -24.62 5.15 -11.87
CA PHE A 289 -24.12 5.93 -10.74
C PHE A 289 -23.30 5.06 -9.79
N VAL A 290 -23.79 3.85 -9.47
CA VAL A 290 -23.09 2.93 -8.57
C VAL A 290 -21.74 2.49 -9.15
N LEU A 291 -21.68 2.20 -10.46
CA LEU A 291 -20.41 1.89 -11.14
C LEU A 291 -19.43 3.06 -11.10
N ALA A 292 -19.90 4.28 -11.38
CA ALA A 292 -19.06 5.47 -11.34
C ALA A 292 -18.52 5.73 -9.93
N LEU A 293 -19.38 5.65 -8.91
CA LEU A 293 -18.99 5.86 -7.51
C LEU A 293 -18.01 4.78 -7.04
N ALA A 294 -18.32 3.50 -7.26
CA ALA A 294 -17.45 2.40 -6.87
C ALA A 294 -16.11 2.45 -7.61
N GLY A 295 -16.11 2.79 -8.90
CA GLY A 295 -14.88 2.99 -9.68
C GLY A 295 -14.04 4.16 -9.16
N ALA A 296 -14.67 5.27 -8.75
CA ALA A 296 -13.97 6.41 -8.16
C ALA A 296 -13.33 6.03 -6.83
N CYS A 297 -14.08 5.38 -5.93
CA CYS A 297 -13.53 4.88 -4.66
C CYS A 297 -12.36 3.92 -4.90
N LEU A 298 -12.52 2.94 -5.80
CA LEU A 298 -11.48 1.96 -6.14
C LEU A 298 -10.21 2.62 -6.65
N THR A 299 -10.34 3.63 -7.51
CA THR A 299 -9.21 4.39 -8.01
C THR A 299 -8.51 5.15 -6.89
N LEU A 300 -9.24 5.80 -6.00
CA LEU A 300 -8.66 6.66 -4.96
C LEU A 300 -8.01 5.87 -3.82
N PHE A 301 -8.77 4.95 -3.22
CA PHE A 301 -8.33 4.25 -2.00
C PHE A 301 -7.37 3.09 -2.26
N VAL A 302 -7.33 2.57 -3.48
CA VAL A 302 -6.45 1.45 -3.84
C VAL A 302 -5.49 1.84 -4.96
N GLY A 303 -6.01 2.38 -6.06
CA GLY A 303 -5.17 2.79 -7.20
C GLY A 303 -4.11 3.83 -6.84
N VAL A 304 -4.56 5.02 -6.44
CA VAL A 304 -3.70 6.18 -6.13
C VAL A 304 -2.77 5.87 -4.96
N ALA A 305 -3.30 5.24 -3.90
CA ALA A 305 -2.55 4.88 -2.70
C ALA A 305 -1.40 3.88 -2.94
N ASN A 306 -1.32 3.24 -4.11
CA ASN A 306 -0.29 2.24 -4.43
C ASN A 306 0.49 2.57 -5.71
N LEU A 307 0.38 3.78 -6.29
CA LEU A 307 0.99 4.13 -7.58
C LEU A 307 2.50 3.89 -7.66
N THR A 308 3.20 4.03 -6.55
CA THR A 308 4.64 3.77 -6.43
C THR A 308 5.02 2.35 -6.83
N VAL A 309 4.12 1.36 -6.72
CA VAL A 309 4.36 -0.03 -7.17
C VAL A 309 4.70 -0.10 -8.66
N LEU A 310 4.20 0.83 -9.48
CA LEU A 310 4.50 0.87 -10.91
C LEU A 310 5.94 1.30 -11.20
N SER A 311 6.59 2.03 -10.29
CA SER A 311 7.91 2.62 -10.49
C SER A 311 8.97 2.15 -9.49
N ARG A 312 8.60 1.40 -8.45
CA ARG A 312 9.52 0.87 -7.44
C ARG A 312 9.77 -0.60 -7.65
N ALA A 313 10.99 -1.06 -7.37
CA ALA A 313 11.39 -2.44 -7.60
C ALA A 313 10.71 -3.44 -6.65
N VAL A 314 10.70 -3.12 -5.35
CA VAL A 314 10.13 -3.91 -4.26
C VAL A 314 8.80 -3.30 -3.84
N ALA A 315 7.73 -4.08 -4.01
CA ALA A 315 6.39 -3.74 -3.54
C ALA A 315 6.13 -4.41 -2.18
N PRO A 316 5.32 -3.79 -1.29
CA PRO A 316 4.99 -4.34 0.03
C PRO A 316 3.97 -5.48 -0.07
N VAL A 317 4.35 -6.58 -0.72
CA VAL A 317 3.54 -7.79 -0.94
C VAL A 317 4.45 -9.03 -0.98
N PRO A 318 3.96 -10.22 -0.58
CA PRO A 318 4.78 -11.42 -0.50
C PRO A 318 5.10 -12.08 -1.86
N TRP A 319 4.52 -11.59 -2.96
CA TRP A 319 4.74 -12.09 -4.32
C TRP A 319 5.60 -11.13 -5.15
N SER A 320 5.89 -11.52 -6.40
CA SER A 320 6.72 -10.72 -7.30
C SER A 320 6.17 -9.31 -7.54
N GLY A 321 7.06 -8.33 -7.69
CA GLY A 321 6.67 -6.97 -8.07
C GLY A 321 5.89 -6.92 -9.40
N GLY A 322 6.18 -7.84 -10.33
CA GLY A 322 5.41 -7.97 -11.58
C GLY A 322 3.93 -8.29 -11.32
N THR A 323 3.64 -9.26 -10.44
CA THR A 323 2.27 -9.59 -10.04
C THR A 323 1.58 -8.40 -9.39
N ALA A 324 2.28 -7.67 -8.51
CA ALA A 324 1.74 -6.46 -7.87
C ALA A 324 1.32 -5.39 -8.91
N ARG A 325 2.15 -5.17 -9.94
CA ARG A 325 1.88 -4.22 -11.03
C ARG A 325 0.72 -4.63 -11.91
N VAL A 326 0.60 -5.93 -12.21
CA VAL A 326 -0.57 -6.46 -12.95
C VAL A 326 -1.85 -6.21 -12.18
N LEU A 327 -1.87 -6.53 -10.88
CA LEU A 327 -3.03 -6.30 -10.02
C LEU A 327 -3.38 -4.81 -9.96
N LEU A 328 -2.40 -3.94 -9.72
CA LEU A 328 -2.61 -2.49 -9.64
C LEU A 328 -3.08 -1.90 -10.96
N THR A 329 -2.49 -2.33 -12.07
CA THR A 329 -2.92 -1.89 -13.41
C THR A 329 -4.36 -2.30 -13.68
N GLY A 330 -4.74 -3.53 -13.29
CA GLY A 330 -6.14 -3.99 -13.33
C GLY A 330 -7.09 -3.14 -12.48
N VAL A 331 -6.67 -2.75 -11.28
CA VAL A 331 -7.41 -1.84 -10.40
C VAL A 331 -7.61 -0.48 -11.06
N LEU A 332 -6.58 0.10 -11.68
CA LEU A 332 -6.65 1.40 -12.37
C LEU A 332 -7.57 1.35 -13.60
N ILE A 333 -7.44 0.30 -14.43
CA ILE A 333 -8.31 0.08 -15.60
C ILE A 333 -9.77 -0.02 -15.17
N ALA A 334 -10.04 -0.84 -14.14
CA ALA A 334 -11.37 -1.06 -13.62
C ALA A 334 -11.98 0.20 -13.01
N GLY A 335 -11.24 0.89 -12.15
CA GLY A 335 -11.70 2.08 -11.46
C GLY A 335 -11.96 3.25 -12.42
N VAL A 336 -10.93 3.68 -13.15
CA VAL A 336 -11.00 4.83 -14.08
C VAL A 336 -11.96 4.52 -15.23
N GLY A 337 -11.91 3.30 -15.75
CA GLY A 337 -12.81 2.85 -16.81
C GLY A 337 -14.28 2.87 -16.41
N ALA A 338 -14.62 2.37 -15.20
CA ALA A 338 -15.98 2.39 -14.69
C ALA A 338 -16.49 3.83 -14.44
N VAL A 339 -15.63 4.73 -13.95
CA VAL A 339 -15.95 6.16 -13.84
C VAL A 339 -16.29 6.74 -15.21
N GLY A 340 -15.42 6.54 -16.20
CA GLY A 340 -15.63 7.05 -17.56
C GLY A 340 -16.92 6.51 -18.18
N ALA A 341 -17.15 5.19 -18.07
CA ALA A 341 -18.34 4.56 -18.61
C ALA A 341 -19.62 5.08 -17.94
N GLY A 342 -19.66 5.15 -16.60
CA GLY A 342 -20.81 5.63 -15.84
C GLY A 342 -21.13 7.10 -16.15
N LEU A 343 -20.11 7.96 -16.21
CA LEU A 343 -20.29 9.38 -16.54
C LEU A 343 -20.83 9.59 -17.96
N LEU A 344 -20.31 8.86 -18.96
CA LEU A 344 -20.79 8.95 -20.34
C LEU A 344 -22.25 8.52 -20.46
N ARG A 345 -22.64 7.44 -19.77
CA ARG A 345 -24.03 6.94 -19.78
C ARG A 345 -24.98 7.87 -19.05
N LEU A 346 -24.61 8.39 -17.88
CA LEU A 346 -25.38 9.40 -17.16
C LEU A 346 -25.56 10.67 -18.00
N HIS A 347 -24.52 11.11 -18.69
CA HIS A 347 -24.58 12.27 -19.57
C HIS A 347 -25.50 12.04 -20.78
N ALA A 348 -25.46 10.85 -21.39
CA ALA A 348 -26.36 10.49 -22.48
C ALA A 348 -27.82 10.43 -22.03
N ALA A 349 -28.10 9.84 -20.86
CA ALA A 349 -29.44 9.78 -20.27
C ALA A 349 -29.99 11.18 -19.97
N ALA A 350 -29.18 12.07 -19.38
CA ALA A 350 -29.59 13.45 -19.11
C ALA A 350 -29.94 14.23 -20.38
N ARG A 351 -29.19 14.03 -21.48
CA ARG A 351 -29.50 14.65 -22.77
C ARG A 351 -30.79 14.13 -23.40
N ALA A 352 -31.08 12.83 -23.25
CA ALA A 352 -32.33 12.24 -23.75
C ALA A 352 -33.56 12.72 -22.97
N ALA A 353 -33.41 13.02 -21.67
CA ALA A 353 -34.47 13.50 -20.80
C ALA A 353 -34.74 15.02 -20.93
N ALA A 354 -33.84 15.79 -21.53
CA ALA A 354 -34.04 17.23 -21.72
C ALA A 354 -35.24 17.48 -22.65
N PRO A 355 -36.21 18.33 -22.26
CA PRO A 355 -37.37 18.61 -23.09
C PRO A 355 -36.93 19.21 -24.42
N ARG A 356 -37.35 18.60 -25.54
CA ARG A 356 -37.22 19.23 -26.86
C ARG A 356 -38.02 20.51 -26.80
N THR A 357 -37.35 21.66 -26.84
CA THR A 357 -38.02 22.95 -26.99
C THR A 357 -38.95 22.82 -28.20
N ALA A 358 -40.26 22.93 -27.97
CA ALA A 358 -41.24 22.87 -29.05
C ALA A 358 -40.85 23.92 -30.08
N ALA A 359 -40.65 23.50 -31.33
CA ALA A 359 -40.53 24.42 -32.45
C ALA A 359 -41.80 25.28 -32.44
N ASP A 360 -41.61 26.58 -32.30
CA ASP A 360 -42.66 27.60 -32.34
C ASP A 360 -43.44 27.47 -33.66
N PRO A 361 -44.73 27.08 -33.65
CA PRO A 361 -45.55 27.14 -34.84
C PRO A 361 -46.11 28.55 -34.94
N ALA A 362 -45.37 29.45 -35.58
CA ALA A 362 -45.83 30.80 -35.89
C ALA A 362 -45.17 31.26 -37.21
N ARG A 363 -45.86 31.73 -38.24
CA ARG A 363 -47.25 32.21 -38.42
C ARG A 363 -47.65 32.04 -39.88
N THR A 364 -48.90 31.66 -40.12
CA THR A 364 -49.65 31.96 -41.35
C THR A 364 -50.06 33.42 -41.37
#